data_AF-A0A3D0F416-F1
#
_entry.id   AF-A0A3D0F416-F1
#
_cell.length_a   1.000
_cell.length_b   1.000
_cell.length_c   1.000
_cell.angle_alpha   90.00
_cell.angle_beta   90.00
_cell.angle_gamma   90.00
#
_symmetry.space_group_name_H-M   'P 1'
#
loop_
_entity.id
_entity.type
_entity.pdbx_description
1 polymer ?
#
loop_
_entity_poly.entity_id
_entity_poly.type
_entity_poly.pdbx_seq_one_letter_code
_entity_poly.pdbx_strand_id
1 'polypeptide(L)'
;MKKRLLIVASFFILILPRASADEGMWLVNLLDKQLFELMKSKGLELKPGEIYNPEGIALSDAIVAIDGGSCSGSIISPNGLMITNHHCAYGDIHSLSTQENNYLENGFWAMNMSDEKPIKGKSVTFLRGVSDVTDLVNKIIDSLDATGPRGLFFMNKVSGVIEKKYESNPYEKSLSSMWRGTKYYLYFYETYSDVRLVGAPPVSVGAFGGETDNWGWPQHKGDFAIYRVYSGADGKPAQYSAENKPLVAKRYLSVSSKGVKENDFTMILGYPGRTNRYMSSFELREKFEILNPVISGVRRSKLEVWKKYMDASQELRLKYSDKYFGVSNYTDYAKWENLCIDRFDVIDVLESREAKLAAWISAKPERVAKYGSVLSNLKTAYDVKAEITRIREYFRESMVRGAEFVGLGQRFNGLISALSRAKIEEFT
;
A
#
# COMPACT_ATOMS: atom_id res chain seq x y z
N MET A 1 -0.38 55.05 17.68
CA MET A 1 -1.06 54.25 16.62
C MET A 1 -0.37 52.91 16.32
N LYS A 2 0.96 52.85 16.15
CA LYS A 2 1.70 51.60 15.85
C LYS A 2 1.49 50.45 16.87
N LYS A 3 1.44 50.72 18.18
CA LYS A 3 1.17 49.68 19.21
C LYS A 3 -0.28 49.14 19.20
N ARG A 4 -1.27 49.95 18.82
CA ARG A 4 -2.68 49.51 18.72
C ARG A 4 -2.92 48.68 17.46
N LEU A 5 -2.26 48.99 16.35
CA LEU A 5 -2.27 48.15 15.13
C LEU A 5 -1.63 46.78 15.36
N LEU A 6 -0.53 46.70 16.12
CA LEU A 6 0.11 45.43 16.47
C LEU A 6 -0.78 44.52 17.32
N ILE A 7 -1.50 45.08 18.30
CA ILE A 7 -2.43 44.31 19.15
C ILE A 7 -3.62 43.79 18.32
N VAL A 8 -4.18 44.60 17.42
CA VAL A 8 -5.28 44.18 16.54
C VAL A 8 -4.81 43.10 15.54
N ALA A 9 -3.59 43.23 14.99
CA ALA A 9 -3.00 42.20 14.14
C ALA A 9 -2.74 40.88 14.89
N SER A 10 -2.27 40.93 16.14
CA SER A 10 -2.11 39.73 16.97
C SER A 10 -3.45 39.08 17.35
N PHE A 11 -4.52 39.87 17.53
CA PHE A 11 -5.86 39.34 17.79
C PHE A 11 -6.46 38.65 16.55
N PHE A 12 -6.21 39.17 15.34
CA PHE A 12 -6.67 38.55 14.09
C PHE A 12 -5.98 37.21 13.79
N ILE A 13 -4.73 37.01 14.21
CA ILE A 13 -4.01 35.73 14.06
C ILE A 13 -4.58 34.64 14.98
N LEU A 14 -5.18 35.01 16.13
CA LEU A 14 -5.77 34.08 17.09
C LEU A 14 -7.16 33.55 16.70
N ILE A 15 -7.83 34.19 15.73
CA ILE A 15 -9.19 33.84 15.29
C ILE A 15 -9.19 33.08 13.96
N LEU A 16 -8.01 32.81 13.38
CA LEU A 16 -7.93 31.93 12.22
C LEU A 16 -8.48 30.55 12.62
N PRO A 17 -9.49 30.02 11.91
CA PRO A 17 -9.97 28.68 12.18
C PRO A 17 -8.79 27.72 12.04
N ARG A 18 -8.46 27.02 13.12
CA ARG A 18 -7.52 25.91 13.04
C ARG A 18 -8.16 24.89 12.10
N ALA A 19 -7.59 24.74 10.91
CA ALA A 19 -7.95 23.65 10.02
C ALA A 19 -7.64 22.35 10.77
N SER A 20 -8.69 21.66 11.21
CA SER A 20 -8.58 20.29 11.72
C SER A 20 -8.85 19.38 10.54
N ALA A 21 -7.87 18.56 10.18
CA ALA A 21 -8.12 17.49 9.23
C ALA A 21 -8.93 16.40 9.93
N ASP A 22 -10.07 16.04 9.33
CA ASP A 22 -10.83 14.84 9.70
C ASP A 22 -10.06 13.61 9.18
N GLU A 23 -8.86 13.34 9.73
CA GLU A 23 -7.93 12.33 9.23
C GLU A 23 -8.48 10.90 9.37
N GLY A 24 -8.53 10.12 8.30
CA GLY A 24 -8.95 8.72 8.41
C GLY A 24 -8.89 7.94 7.10
N MET A 25 -8.46 6.68 7.19
CA MET A 25 -8.72 5.67 6.17
C MET A 25 -9.90 4.84 6.67
N TRP A 26 -11.07 5.11 6.12
CA TRP A 26 -12.33 4.52 6.57
C TRP A 26 -12.63 3.25 5.78
N LEU A 27 -13.08 2.19 6.48
CA LEU A 27 -13.55 0.99 5.80
C LEU A 27 -14.89 1.30 5.13
N VAL A 28 -15.00 0.98 3.83
CA VAL A 28 -16.20 1.28 3.03
C VAL A 28 -17.46 0.61 3.56
N ASN A 29 -17.33 -0.56 4.20
CA ASN A 29 -18.43 -1.29 4.83
C ASN A 29 -18.82 -0.75 6.22
N LEU A 30 -18.09 0.23 6.76
CA LEU A 30 -18.33 0.86 8.06
C LEU A 30 -18.65 2.35 7.95
N LEU A 31 -19.01 2.83 6.75
CA LEU A 31 -19.47 4.20 6.55
C LEU A 31 -20.83 4.38 7.26
N ASP A 32 -20.78 4.84 8.50
CA ASP A 32 -21.97 5.08 9.30
C ASP A 32 -22.69 6.38 8.91
N LYS A 33 -23.87 6.59 9.50
CA LYS A 33 -24.68 7.77 9.26
C LYS A 33 -23.93 9.07 9.60
N GLN A 34 -23.15 9.10 10.68
CA GLN A 34 -22.49 10.33 11.13
C GLN A 34 -21.38 10.75 10.18
N LEU A 35 -20.54 9.79 9.76
CA LEU A 35 -19.50 10.02 8.76
C LEU A 35 -20.10 10.42 7.41
N PHE A 36 -21.22 9.79 7.03
CA PHE A 36 -21.90 10.16 5.79
C PHE A 36 -22.45 11.59 5.84
N GLU A 37 -23.14 11.99 6.92
CA GLU A 37 -23.61 13.37 7.10
C GLU A 37 -22.44 14.37 7.14
N LEU A 38 -21.31 13.99 7.73
CA LEU A 38 -20.09 14.79 7.67
C LEU A 38 -19.64 14.99 6.21
N MET A 39 -19.53 13.92 5.41
CA MET A 39 -19.19 14.04 3.98
C MET A 39 -20.20 14.91 3.21
N LYS A 40 -21.51 14.75 3.46
CA LYS A 40 -22.55 15.61 2.88
C LYS A 40 -22.34 17.08 3.23
N SER A 41 -22.03 17.38 4.49
CA SER A 41 -21.73 18.75 4.95
C SER A 41 -20.49 19.37 4.28
N LYS A 42 -19.57 18.53 3.78
CA LYS A 42 -18.37 18.93 3.05
C LYS A 42 -18.57 19.02 1.53
N GLY A 43 -19.77 18.72 1.02
CA GLY A 43 -20.10 18.83 -0.41
C GLY A 43 -20.30 17.51 -1.15
N LEU A 44 -20.37 16.36 -0.46
CA LEU A 44 -20.74 15.10 -1.10
C LEU A 44 -22.17 15.18 -1.64
N GLU A 45 -22.38 14.87 -2.92
CA GLU A 45 -23.72 14.84 -3.52
C GLU A 45 -24.34 13.45 -3.59
N LEU A 46 -23.54 12.39 -3.47
CA LEU A 46 -23.99 10.99 -3.47
C LEU A 46 -24.97 10.70 -2.33
N LYS A 47 -25.74 9.62 -2.51
CA LYS A 47 -26.64 9.03 -1.52
C LYS A 47 -25.95 7.88 -0.76
N PRO A 48 -26.44 7.52 0.44
CA PRO A 48 -26.00 6.31 1.12
C PRO A 48 -26.18 5.09 0.20
N GLY A 49 -25.23 4.15 0.24
CA GLY A 49 -25.22 2.97 -0.63
C GLY A 49 -24.62 3.19 -2.02
N GLU A 50 -24.47 4.43 -2.51
CA GLU A 50 -23.79 4.67 -3.80
C GLU A 50 -22.27 4.52 -3.70
N ILE A 51 -21.70 4.63 -2.49
CA ILE A 51 -20.26 4.44 -2.25
C ILE A 51 -19.92 2.94 -2.14
N TYR A 52 -20.68 2.23 -1.31
CA TYR A 52 -20.56 0.78 -1.10
C TYR A 52 -21.94 0.18 -0.85
N ASN A 53 -22.26 -0.91 -1.54
CA ASN A 53 -23.48 -1.67 -1.37
C ASN A 53 -23.20 -3.16 -1.60
N PRO A 54 -23.25 -4.01 -0.56
CA PRO A 54 -23.00 -5.45 -0.73
C PRO A 54 -24.12 -6.19 -1.48
N GLU A 55 -25.32 -5.59 -1.59
CA GLU A 55 -26.51 -6.19 -2.22
C GLU A 55 -26.76 -5.64 -3.64
N GLY A 56 -25.94 -4.70 -4.11
CA GLY A 56 -26.15 -4.00 -5.36
C GLY A 56 -24.87 -3.48 -5.98
N ILE A 57 -25.01 -2.53 -6.91
CA ILE A 57 -23.88 -1.90 -7.59
C ILE A 57 -23.57 -0.57 -6.90
N ALA A 58 -22.29 -0.33 -6.59
CA ALA A 58 -21.80 0.90 -5.99
C ALA A 58 -20.49 1.38 -6.63
N LEU A 59 -20.01 2.57 -6.27
CA LEU A 59 -18.73 3.10 -6.75
C LEU A 59 -17.56 2.17 -6.44
N SER A 60 -17.57 1.47 -5.30
CA SER A 60 -16.57 0.48 -4.94
C SER A 60 -16.38 -0.62 -5.99
N ASP A 61 -17.41 -0.95 -6.79
CA ASP A 61 -17.30 -1.96 -7.87
C ASP A 61 -16.43 -1.51 -9.04
N ALA A 62 -16.12 -0.21 -9.14
CA ALA A 62 -15.21 0.35 -10.13
C ALA A 62 -13.79 0.55 -9.59
N ILE A 63 -13.55 0.32 -8.30
CA ILE A 63 -12.24 0.51 -7.66
C ILE A 63 -11.62 -0.86 -7.43
N VAL A 64 -10.36 -1.02 -7.85
CA VAL A 64 -9.71 -2.33 -7.86
C VAL A 64 -8.35 -2.29 -7.21
N ALA A 65 -7.97 -3.40 -6.60
CA ALA A 65 -6.61 -3.64 -6.15
C ALA A 65 -5.80 -4.22 -7.31
N ILE A 66 -4.58 -3.75 -7.47
CA ILE A 66 -3.63 -4.26 -8.46
C ILE A 66 -2.56 -5.07 -7.74
N ASP A 67 -2.28 -6.28 -8.22
CA ASP A 67 -1.22 -7.17 -7.72
C ASP A 67 -1.28 -7.35 -6.19
N GLY A 68 -2.46 -7.75 -5.69
CA GLY A 68 -2.69 -8.00 -4.26
C GLY A 68 -2.75 -6.72 -3.40
N GLY A 69 -3.00 -5.56 -4.01
CA GLY A 69 -3.09 -4.27 -3.31
C GLY A 69 -1.78 -3.49 -3.23
N SER A 70 -0.82 -3.79 -4.12
CA SER A 70 0.38 -2.97 -4.30
C SER A 70 0.05 -1.56 -4.79
N CYS A 71 -0.99 -1.47 -5.63
CA CYS A 71 -1.54 -0.24 -6.17
C CYS A 71 -3.07 -0.34 -6.23
N SER A 72 -3.70 0.80 -6.52
CA SER A 72 -5.13 0.88 -6.82
C SER A 72 -5.34 1.24 -8.29
N GLY A 73 -6.46 0.81 -8.86
CA GLY A 73 -6.92 1.18 -10.19
C GLY A 73 -8.39 1.59 -10.17
N SER A 74 -8.82 2.27 -11.23
CA SER A 74 -10.22 2.65 -11.44
C SER A 74 -10.70 2.20 -12.82
N ILE A 75 -11.82 1.50 -12.88
CA ILE A 75 -12.49 1.16 -14.14
C ILE A 75 -13.21 2.41 -14.66
N ILE A 76 -12.88 2.82 -15.88
CA ILE A 76 -13.33 4.08 -16.51
C ILE A 76 -14.14 3.85 -17.79
N SER A 77 -14.53 2.61 -18.08
CA SER A 77 -15.34 2.26 -19.24
C SER A 77 -16.18 1.00 -19.00
N PRO A 78 -17.24 0.78 -19.80
CA PRO A 78 -18.02 -0.46 -19.73
C PRO A 78 -17.25 -1.71 -20.19
N ASN A 79 -16.14 -1.56 -20.91
CA ASN A 79 -15.34 -2.66 -21.48
C ASN A 79 -14.00 -2.87 -20.76
N GLY A 80 -13.99 -2.64 -19.44
CA GLY A 80 -12.88 -3.03 -18.57
C GLY A 80 -11.63 -2.15 -18.68
N LEU A 81 -11.67 -1.01 -19.39
CA LEU A 81 -10.58 -0.04 -19.39
C LEU A 81 -10.36 0.48 -17.96
N MET A 82 -9.12 0.38 -17.50
CA MET A 82 -8.68 0.72 -16.16
C MET A 82 -7.58 1.78 -16.22
N ILE A 83 -7.67 2.80 -15.39
CA ILE A 83 -6.58 3.76 -15.15
C ILE A 83 -5.90 3.47 -13.81
N THR A 84 -4.58 3.59 -13.79
CA THR A 84 -3.73 3.56 -12.59
C THR A 84 -2.54 4.51 -12.80
N ASN A 85 -1.59 4.54 -11.88
CA ASN A 85 -0.38 5.36 -12.02
C ASN A 85 0.65 4.72 -12.96
N HIS A 86 1.46 5.53 -13.62
CA HIS A 86 2.60 5.07 -14.42
C HIS A 86 3.59 4.28 -13.55
N HIS A 87 3.83 4.72 -12.31
CA HIS A 87 4.73 3.98 -11.41
C HIS A 87 4.20 2.58 -11.02
N CYS A 88 2.88 2.39 -10.97
CA CYS A 88 2.25 1.07 -10.77
C CYS A 88 2.39 0.15 -11.98
N ALA A 89 2.64 0.74 -13.15
CA ALA A 89 2.89 0.05 -14.41
C ALA A 89 4.38 -0.06 -14.76
N TYR A 90 5.27 0.57 -13.99
CA TYR A 90 6.67 0.77 -14.37
C TYR A 90 7.38 -0.55 -14.66
N GLY A 91 7.25 -1.53 -13.77
CA GLY A 91 7.84 -2.86 -13.94
C GLY A 91 7.26 -3.61 -15.15
N ASP A 92 5.99 -3.41 -15.47
CA ASP A 92 5.35 -4.03 -16.63
C ASP A 92 5.86 -3.41 -17.93
N ILE A 93 5.90 -2.07 -18.00
CA ILE A 93 6.41 -1.31 -19.15
C ILE A 93 7.89 -1.64 -19.37
N HIS A 94 8.67 -1.72 -18.29
CA HIS A 94 10.06 -2.16 -18.30
C HIS A 94 10.20 -3.58 -18.85
N SER A 95 9.39 -4.53 -18.37
CA SER A 95 9.46 -5.93 -18.81
C SER A 95 9.13 -6.13 -20.29
N LEU A 96 8.31 -5.25 -20.86
CA LEU A 96 7.97 -5.24 -22.28
C LEU A 96 8.99 -4.49 -23.15
N SER A 97 9.84 -3.67 -22.54
CA SER A 97 10.79 -2.82 -23.27
C SER A 97 12.01 -3.60 -23.73
N THR A 98 12.44 -3.36 -24.97
CA THR A 98 13.71 -3.84 -25.53
C THR A 98 14.60 -2.67 -25.93
N GLN A 99 15.81 -2.95 -26.44
CA GLN A 99 16.67 -1.90 -26.99
C GLN A 99 16.02 -1.24 -28.22
N GLU A 100 15.34 -2.04 -29.05
CA GLU A 100 14.64 -1.60 -30.26
C GLU A 100 13.32 -0.91 -29.92
N ASN A 101 12.57 -1.44 -28.94
CA ASN A 101 11.26 -0.94 -28.54
C ASN A 101 11.28 -0.56 -27.05
N ASN A 102 11.85 0.60 -26.75
CA ASN A 102 11.92 1.09 -25.38
C ASN A 102 10.64 1.87 -25.01
N TYR A 103 9.66 1.17 -24.44
CA TYR A 103 8.39 1.78 -24.03
C TYR A 103 8.52 2.69 -22.82
N LEU A 104 9.56 2.53 -22.00
CA LEU A 104 9.83 3.50 -20.93
C LEU A 104 10.19 4.87 -21.50
N GLU A 105 11.05 4.93 -22.51
CA GLU A 105 11.51 6.20 -23.09
C GLU A 105 10.48 6.81 -24.06
N ASN A 106 9.77 5.96 -24.81
CA ASN A 106 8.91 6.40 -25.91
C ASN A 106 7.41 6.38 -25.57
N GLY A 107 7.03 5.74 -24.46
CA GLY A 107 5.65 5.39 -24.18
C GLY A 107 5.14 4.23 -25.04
N PHE A 108 3.90 3.84 -24.81
CA PHE A 108 3.20 2.79 -25.54
C PHE A 108 1.73 3.16 -25.69
N TRP A 109 1.12 2.87 -26.85
CA TRP A 109 -0.31 3.08 -27.11
C TRP A 109 -0.84 2.02 -28.09
N ALA A 110 -1.70 1.13 -27.61
CA ALA A 110 -2.44 0.20 -28.43
C ALA A 110 -3.57 0.94 -29.16
N MET A 111 -3.50 0.98 -30.49
CA MET A 111 -4.54 1.64 -31.32
C MET A 111 -5.77 0.74 -31.51
N ASN A 112 -5.60 -0.57 -31.34
CA ASN A 112 -6.67 -1.57 -31.36
C ASN A 112 -6.54 -2.52 -30.17
N MET A 113 -7.65 -3.16 -29.79
CA MET A 113 -7.66 -4.17 -28.71
C MET A 113 -6.72 -5.37 -28.98
N SER A 114 -6.47 -5.69 -30.25
CA SER A 114 -5.52 -6.72 -30.66
C SER A 114 -4.06 -6.36 -30.37
N ASP A 115 -3.77 -5.05 -30.22
CA ASP A 115 -2.41 -4.54 -30.03
C ASP A 115 -2.05 -4.43 -28.55
N GLU A 116 -3.04 -4.54 -27.66
CA GLU A 116 -2.88 -4.51 -26.20
C GLU A 116 -1.96 -5.63 -25.72
N LYS A 117 -1.00 -5.32 -24.83
CA LYS A 117 0.07 -6.25 -24.44
C LYS A 117 -0.31 -7.03 -23.19
N PRO A 118 -0.45 -8.37 -23.23
CA PRO A 118 -0.70 -9.16 -22.03
C PRO A 118 0.46 -9.07 -21.04
N ILE A 119 0.16 -8.87 -19.77
CA ILE A 119 1.18 -8.82 -18.71
C ILE A 119 1.12 -10.09 -17.87
N LYS A 120 2.18 -10.89 -17.96
CA LYS A 120 2.27 -12.16 -17.22
C LYS A 120 2.33 -11.89 -15.71
N GLY A 121 1.41 -12.51 -14.96
CA GLY A 121 1.38 -12.42 -13.50
C GLY A 121 0.68 -11.17 -12.96
N LYS A 122 0.21 -10.27 -13.84
CA LYS A 122 -0.61 -9.13 -13.44
C LYS A 122 -1.98 -9.60 -12.95
N SER A 123 -2.49 -8.98 -11.90
CA SER A 123 -3.82 -9.27 -11.38
C SER A 123 -4.58 -8.01 -11.01
N VAL A 124 -5.89 -8.04 -11.23
CA VAL A 124 -6.83 -6.99 -10.84
C VAL A 124 -7.93 -7.62 -10.02
N THR A 125 -8.06 -7.18 -8.77
CA THR A 125 -8.98 -7.76 -7.77
C THR A 125 -10.09 -6.78 -7.43
N PHE A 126 -11.33 -7.25 -7.55
CA PHE A 126 -12.55 -6.51 -7.21
C PHE A 126 -13.07 -6.93 -5.84
N LEU A 127 -13.41 -5.95 -4.99
CA LEU A 127 -14.14 -6.21 -3.75
C LEU A 127 -15.60 -6.56 -4.05
N ARG A 128 -16.06 -7.72 -3.58
CA ARG A 128 -17.44 -8.21 -3.75
C ARG A 128 -18.25 -8.22 -2.47
N GLY A 129 -17.59 -8.21 -1.31
CA GLY A 129 -18.29 -8.20 -0.03
C GLY A 129 -17.33 -8.16 1.15
N VAL A 130 -17.85 -7.75 2.30
CA VAL A 130 -17.13 -7.76 3.58
C VAL A 130 -18.06 -8.28 4.66
N SER A 131 -17.61 -9.24 5.46
CA SER A 131 -18.33 -9.74 6.63
C SER A 131 -17.52 -9.54 7.90
N ASP A 132 -18.14 -8.98 8.95
CA ASP A 132 -17.57 -9.02 10.31
C ASP A 132 -17.65 -10.47 10.82
N VAL A 133 -16.48 -11.09 11.01
CA VAL A 133 -16.35 -12.47 11.50
C VAL A 133 -15.66 -12.52 12.87
N THR A 134 -15.63 -11.39 13.59
CA THR A 134 -14.91 -11.25 14.86
C THR A 134 -15.27 -12.33 15.87
N ASP A 135 -16.56 -12.53 16.14
CA ASP A 135 -17.02 -13.51 17.15
C ASP A 135 -16.67 -14.94 16.74
N LEU A 136 -16.76 -15.25 15.44
CA LEU A 136 -16.42 -16.56 14.92
C LEU A 136 -14.91 -16.82 14.98
N VAL A 137 -14.10 -15.82 14.63
CA VAL A 137 -12.64 -15.90 14.75
C VAL A 137 -12.21 -16.06 16.20
N ASN A 138 -12.79 -15.30 17.13
CA ASN A 138 -12.48 -15.44 18.56
C ASN A 138 -12.80 -16.85 19.06
N LYS A 139 -13.95 -17.42 18.69
CA LYS A 139 -14.28 -18.83 19.02
C LYS A 139 -13.29 -19.83 18.43
N ILE A 140 -12.82 -19.61 17.20
CA ILE A 140 -11.79 -20.46 16.56
C ILE A 140 -10.47 -20.33 17.31
N ILE A 141 -10.07 -19.11 17.67
CA ILE A 141 -8.85 -18.83 18.44
C ILE A 141 -8.90 -19.55 19.79
N ASP A 142 -9.99 -19.39 20.54
CA ASP A 142 -10.18 -20.05 21.85
C ASP A 142 -10.11 -21.59 21.72
N SER A 143 -10.75 -22.13 20.69
CA SER A 143 -10.70 -23.57 20.40
C SER A 143 -9.31 -24.06 20.04
N LEU A 144 -8.52 -23.28 19.29
CA LEU A 144 -7.16 -23.67 18.89
C LEU A 144 -6.17 -23.49 20.03
N ASP A 145 -6.33 -22.48 20.88
CA ASP A 145 -5.51 -22.28 22.08
C ASP A 145 -5.63 -23.46 23.05
N ALA A 146 -6.82 -24.07 23.14
CA ALA A 146 -7.02 -25.30 23.90
C ALA A 146 -6.21 -26.50 23.38
N THR A 147 -5.67 -26.43 22.15
CA THR A 147 -4.90 -27.53 21.53
C THR A 147 -3.38 -27.39 21.66
N GLY A 148 -2.87 -26.27 22.19
CA GLY A 148 -1.44 -26.05 22.39
C GLY A 148 -0.99 -24.62 22.09
N PRO A 149 0.32 -24.34 22.21
CA PRO A 149 0.85 -22.99 22.07
C PRO A 149 0.67 -22.43 20.65
N ARG A 150 0.46 -21.11 20.57
CA ARG A 150 0.40 -20.39 19.29
C ARG A 150 1.79 -20.38 18.63
N GLY A 151 1.93 -21.14 17.55
CA GLY A 151 3.12 -21.09 16.69
C GLY A 151 3.07 -19.93 15.68
N LEU A 152 4.16 -19.75 14.92
CA LEU A 152 4.30 -18.70 13.90
C LEU A 152 3.13 -18.68 12.88
N PHE A 153 2.58 -19.84 12.54
CA PHE A 153 1.51 -20.00 11.55
C PHE A 153 0.11 -20.08 12.17
N PHE A 154 -0.07 -19.65 13.43
CA PHE A 154 -1.35 -19.75 14.13
C PHE A 154 -2.49 -19.05 13.37
N MET A 155 -2.27 -17.81 12.91
CA MET A 155 -3.31 -17.10 12.14
C MET A 155 -3.58 -17.73 10.78
N ASN A 156 -2.62 -18.43 10.17
CA ASN A 156 -2.87 -19.18 8.92
C ASN A 156 -3.82 -20.35 9.18
N LYS A 157 -3.70 -21.02 10.34
CA LYS A 157 -4.66 -22.07 10.75
C LYS A 157 -6.06 -21.48 10.97
N VAL A 158 -6.14 -20.35 11.66
CA VAL A 158 -7.41 -19.62 11.86
C VAL A 158 -8.04 -19.26 10.52
N SER A 159 -7.24 -18.71 9.58
CA SER A 159 -7.68 -18.37 8.21
C SER A 159 -8.22 -19.60 7.47
N GLY A 160 -7.50 -20.73 7.49
CA GLY A 160 -7.95 -21.95 6.82
C GLY A 160 -9.27 -22.50 7.37
N VAL A 161 -9.49 -22.41 8.70
CA VAL A 161 -10.75 -22.84 9.31
C VAL A 161 -11.90 -21.91 8.91
N ILE A 162 -11.69 -20.58 8.93
CA ILE A 162 -12.75 -19.64 8.54
C ILE A 162 -13.07 -19.74 7.05
N GLU A 163 -12.06 -19.85 6.18
CA GLU A 163 -12.26 -19.93 4.73
C GLU A 163 -13.05 -21.18 4.35
N LYS A 164 -12.77 -22.31 5.01
CA LYS A 164 -13.54 -23.55 4.83
C LYS A 164 -15.01 -23.41 5.23
N LYS A 165 -15.32 -22.64 6.28
CA LYS A 165 -16.72 -22.37 6.67
C LYS A 165 -17.49 -21.58 5.61
N TYR A 166 -16.81 -20.85 4.74
CA TYR A 166 -17.40 -20.06 3.65
C TYR A 166 -17.15 -20.68 2.27
N GLU A 167 -16.82 -21.96 2.17
CA GLU A 167 -16.45 -22.62 0.91
C GLU A 167 -17.52 -22.53 -0.19
N SER A 168 -18.81 -22.48 0.20
CA SER A 168 -19.94 -22.34 -0.72
C SER A 168 -20.03 -20.97 -1.39
N ASN A 169 -19.37 -19.94 -0.87
CA ASN A 169 -19.27 -18.65 -1.52
C ASN A 169 -18.29 -18.75 -2.70
N PRO A 170 -18.65 -18.31 -3.93
CA PRO A 170 -17.81 -18.49 -5.11
C PRO A 170 -16.57 -17.58 -5.15
N TYR A 171 -16.50 -16.56 -4.31
CA TYR A 171 -15.42 -15.59 -4.30
C TYR A 171 -14.21 -16.08 -3.50
N GLU A 172 -13.04 -15.50 -3.81
CA GLU A 172 -11.82 -15.65 -3.03
C GLU A 172 -12.01 -15.01 -1.66
N LYS A 173 -11.51 -15.65 -0.60
CA LYS A 173 -11.68 -15.20 0.77
C LYS A 173 -10.35 -14.70 1.30
N SER A 174 -10.38 -13.55 1.99
CA SER A 174 -9.20 -13.02 2.67
C SER A 174 -9.58 -12.56 4.07
N LEU A 175 -9.07 -13.27 5.08
CA LEU A 175 -9.23 -12.87 6.47
C LEU A 175 -8.23 -11.76 6.82
N SER A 176 -8.72 -10.61 7.27
CA SER A 176 -7.87 -9.54 7.79
C SER A 176 -8.18 -9.21 9.24
N SER A 177 -7.13 -8.89 9.98
CA SER A 177 -7.20 -8.39 11.35
C SER A 177 -7.13 -6.86 11.36
N MET A 178 -8.07 -6.22 12.05
CA MET A 178 -8.14 -4.77 12.21
C MET A 178 -7.90 -4.38 13.68
N TRP A 179 -7.32 -3.19 13.88
CA TRP A 179 -6.97 -2.65 15.20
C TRP A 179 -6.20 -3.66 16.08
N ARG A 180 -5.12 -4.23 15.52
CA ARG A 180 -4.24 -5.20 16.18
C ARG A 180 -4.97 -6.41 16.78
N GLY A 181 -6.00 -6.93 16.09
CA GLY A 181 -6.74 -8.13 16.51
C GLY A 181 -8.02 -7.85 17.30
N THR A 182 -8.47 -6.60 17.36
CA THR A 182 -9.74 -6.27 18.02
C THR A 182 -10.95 -6.61 17.15
N LYS A 183 -10.79 -6.58 15.82
CA LYS A 183 -11.82 -6.97 14.85
C LYS A 183 -11.22 -7.82 13.76
N TYR A 184 -12.06 -8.69 13.19
CA TYR A 184 -11.70 -9.53 12.05
C TYR A 184 -12.76 -9.41 10.97
N TYR A 185 -12.34 -9.10 9.76
CA TYR A 185 -13.21 -9.04 8.59
C TYR A 185 -12.79 -10.08 7.56
N LEU A 186 -13.78 -10.78 7.01
CA LEU A 186 -13.61 -11.66 5.87
C LEU A 186 -14.02 -10.90 4.62
N TYR A 187 -13.05 -10.67 3.73
CA TYR A 187 -13.28 -10.04 2.44
C TYR A 187 -13.55 -11.09 1.37
N PHE A 188 -14.51 -10.81 0.50
CA PHE A 188 -14.83 -11.60 -0.68
C PHE A 188 -14.34 -10.87 -1.92
N TYR A 189 -13.50 -11.54 -2.70
CA TYR A 189 -12.79 -10.96 -3.82
C TYR A 189 -13.01 -11.75 -5.11
N GLU A 190 -12.98 -11.04 -6.23
CA GLU A 190 -12.95 -11.64 -7.57
C GLU A 190 -11.72 -11.10 -8.30
N THR A 191 -10.76 -11.99 -8.58
CA THR A 191 -9.44 -11.61 -9.13
C THR A 191 -9.34 -12.04 -10.59
N TYR A 192 -9.11 -11.10 -11.50
CA TYR A 192 -8.85 -11.34 -12.91
C TYR A 192 -7.34 -11.33 -13.18
N SER A 193 -6.86 -12.31 -13.95
CA SER A 193 -5.43 -12.51 -14.25
C SER A 193 -5.06 -12.31 -15.72
N ASP A 194 -6.01 -11.98 -16.59
CA ASP A 194 -5.75 -11.49 -17.95
C ASP A 194 -5.92 -9.96 -17.94
N VAL A 195 -4.80 -9.26 -17.77
CA VAL A 195 -4.75 -7.81 -17.71
C VAL A 195 -3.71 -7.36 -18.74
N ARG A 196 -4.13 -6.47 -19.64
CA ARG A 196 -3.32 -6.07 -20.79
C ARG A 196 -3.00 -4.59 -20.73
N LEU A 197 -1.77 -4.22 -21.01
CA LEU A 197 -1.35 -2.83 -21.13
C LEU A 197 -1.95 -2.23 -22.40
N VAL A 198 -2.66 -1.12 -22.25
CA VAL A 198 -3.29 -0.38 -23.35
C VAL A 198 -2.48 0.85 -23.68
N GLY A 199 -1.99 1.57 -22.68
CA GLY A 199 -1.14 2.71 -22.95
C GLY A 199 -0.43 3.28 -21.73
N ALA A 200 0.73 3.87 -21.95
CA ALA A 200 1.50 4.57 -20.96
C ALA A 200 2.27 5.72 -21.64
N PRO A 201 2.31 6.92 -21.04
CA PRO A 201 3.16 7.99 -21.52
C PRO A 201 4.65 7.63 -21.36
N PRO A 202 5.57 8.31 -22.06
CA PRO A 202 7.00 8.15 -21.81
C PRO A 202 7.36 8.58 -20.37
N VAL A 203 8.45 8.05 -19.83
CA VAL A 203 8.94 8.33 -18.47
C VAL A 203 9.20 9.82 -18.24
N SER A 204 9.56 10.56 -19.29
CA SER A 204 9.71 12.02 -19.25
C SER A 204 8.42 12.75 -18.88
N VAL A 205 7.25 12.13 -19.07
CA VAL A 205 5.94 12.64 -18.65
C VAL A 205 5.45 11.89 -17.41
N GLY A 206 5.48 10.56 -17.45
CA GLY A 206 4.96 9.69 -16.37
C GLY A 206 5.70 9.83 -15.04
N ALA A 207 6.99 10.16 -15.09
CA ALA A 207 7.84 10.38 -13.92
C ALA A 207 8.65 11.69 -14.05
N PHE A 208 8.08 12.72 -14.67
CA PHE A 208 8.70 14.04 -14.83
C PHE A 208 9.31 14.56 -13.50
N GLY A 209 10.53 15.09 -13.55
CA GLY A 209 11.25 15.55 -12.34
C GLY A 209 11.91 14.44 -11.52
N GLY A 210 11.65 13.16 -11.82
CA GLY A 210 12.34 12.01 -11.25
C GLY A 210 12.36 12.00 -9.71
N GLU A 211 13.53 11.71 -9.13
CA GLU A 211 13.76 11.71 -7.68
C GLU A 211 13.49 13.07 -7.03
N THR A 212 13.91 14.16 -7.68
CA THR A 212 13.81 15.53 -7.16
C THR A 212 12.38 15.87 -6.74
N ASP A 213 11.42 15.48 -7.57
CA ASP A 213 10.01 15.83 -7.38
C ASP A 213 9.20 14.70 -6.75
N ASN A 214 9.78 13.53 -6.40
CA ASN A 214 9.02 12.33 -6.00
C ASN A 214 8.08 12.51 -4.80
N TRP A 215 8.47 13.34 -3.83
CA TRP A 215 7.69 13.60 -2.61
C TRP A 215 7.40 15.09 -2.40
N GLY A 216 7.54 15.90 -3.45
CA GLY A 216 7.40 17.36 -3.42
C GLY A 216 6.05 17.87 -3.91
N TRP A 217 5.67 19.04 -3.41
CA TRP A 217 4.64 19.90 -3.99
C TRP A 217 5.22 21.31 -4.12
N PRO A 218 5.06 22.03 -5.26
CA PRO A 218 4.26 21.73 -6.46
C PRO A 218 4.72 20.52 -7.27
N GLN A 219 3.81 19.92 -8.05
CA GLN A 219 4.06 18.72 -8.86
C GLN A 219 3.53 18.88 -10.29
N HIS A 220 4.24 18.35 -11.28
CA HIS A 220 3.91 18.49 -12.71
C HIS A 220 3.96 17.15 -13.49
N LYS A 221 3.79 16.02 -12.80
CA LYS A 221 3.85 14.67 -13.37
C LYS A 221 2.53 14.26 -14.02
N GLY A 222 2.61 13.67 -15.22
CA GLY A 222 1.52 12.93 -15.85
C GLY A 222 1.53 11.47 -15.44
N ASP A 223 1.48 11.17 -14.15
CA ASP A 223 1.67 9.81 -13.58
C ASP A 223 0.43 8.93 -13.78
N PHE A 224 0.23 8.42 -15.00
CA PHE A 224 -0.85 7.50 -15.33
C PHE A 224 -0.43 6.40 -16.30
N ALA A 225 -1.13 5.27 -16.24
CA ALA A 225 -1.10 4.20 -17.22
C ALA A 225 -2.50 3.61 -17.38
N ILE A 226 -2.75 3.02 -18.54
CA ILE A 226 -4.03 2.46 -18.94
C ILE A 226 -3.86 0.97 -19.21
N TYR A 227 -4.72 0.18 -18.59
CA TYR A 227 -4.85 -1.24 -18.80
C TYR A 227 -6.27 -1.58 -19.24
N ARG A 228 -6.47 -2.82 -19.69
CA ARG A 228 -7.78 -3.42 -19.83
C ARG A 228 -7.83 -4.77 -19.13
N VAL A 229 -8.89 -4.99 -18.37
CA VAL A 229 -9.18 -6.28 -17.75
C VAL A 229 -9.96 -7.14 -18.75
N TYR A 230 -9.53 -8.39 -18.91
CA TYR A 230 -10.18 -9.39 -19.74
C TYR A 230 -10.78 -10.52 -18.89
N SER A 231 -11.80 -11.17 -19.43
CA SER A 231 -12.49 -12.29 -18.81
C SER A 231 -12.64 -13.45 -19.79
N GLY A 232 -12.91 -14.63 -19.25
CA GLY A 232 -13.35 -15.78 -20.05
C GLY A 232 -14.67 -15.49 -20.77
N ALA A 233 -15.07 -16.41 -21.66
CA ALA A 233 -16.30 -16.28 -22.43
C ALA A 233 -17.58 -16.20 -21.56
N ASP A 234 -17.53 -16.71 -20.34
CA ASP A 234 -18.61 -16.66 -19.34
C ASP A 234 -18.59 -15.40 -18.46
N GLY A 235 -17.67 -14.46 -18.72
CA GLY A 235 -17.49 -13.22 -17.95
C GLY A 235 -16.70 -13.39 -16.65
N LYS A 236 -16.24 -14.60 -16.33
CA LYS A 236 -15.50 -14.89 -15.10
C LYS A 236 -14.00 -14.70 -15.26
N PRO A 237 -13.25 -14.64 -14.15
CA PRO A 237 -11.80 -14.70 -14.18
C PRO A 237 -11.27 -15.88 -15.00
N ALA A 238 -10.30 -15.59 -15.87
CA ALA A 238 -9.62 -16.59 -16.67
C ALA A 238 -8.12 -16.24 -16.77
N GLN A 239 -7.30 -17.27 -16.97
CA GLN A 239 -5.93 -17.08 -17.43
C GLN A 239 -5.93 -16.47 -18.84
N TYR A 240 -4.80 -15.88 -19.23
CA TYR A 240 -4.64 -15.32 -20.57
C TYR A 240 -5.00 -16.33 -21.68
N SER A 241 -5.83 -15.88 -22.61
CA SER A 241 -6.17 -16.57 -23.86
C SER A 241 -6.43 -15.49 -24.92
N ALA A 242 -6.10 -15.79 -26.18
CA ALA A 242 -6.35 -14.86 -27.28
C ALA A 242 -7.85 -14.63 -27.51
N GLU A 243 -8.68 -15.58 -27.09
CA GLU A 243 -10.14 -15.63 -27.22
C GLU A 243 -10.87 -14.94 -26.06
N ASN A 244 -10.17 -14.59 -24.98
CA ASN A 244 -10.75 -13.83 -23.88
C ASN A 244 -11.31 -12.50 -24.37
N LYS A 245 -12.36 -12.03 -23.70
CA LYS A 245 -13.08 -10.81 -24.08
C LYS A 245 -12.83 -9.70 -23.06
N PRO A 246 -12.88 -8.42 -23.47
CA PRO A 246 -12.92 -7.32 -22.52
C PRO A 246 -13.98 -7.54 -21.44
N LEU A 247 -13.60 -7.31 -20.18
CA LEU A 247 -14.52 -7.42 -19.05
C LEU A 247 -15.70 -6.46 -19.23
N VAL A 248 -16.91 -6.97 -19.13
CA VAL A 248 -18.12 -6.14 -19.03
C VAL A 248 -18.24 -5.65 -17.59
N ALA A 249 -17.90 -4.39 -17.37
CA ALA A 249 -17.81 -3.82 -16.02
C ALA A 249 -19.20 -3.60 -15.40
N LYS A 250 -19.39 -4.06 -14.15
CA LYS A 250 -20.62 -3.80 -13.37
C LYS A 250 -20.82 -2.32 -13.07
N ARG A 251 -19.71 -1.60 -12.84
CA ARG A 251 -19.65 -0.14 -12.63
C ARG A 251 -18.38 0.40 -13.27
N TYR A 252 -18.44 1.63 -13.73
CA TYR A 252 -17.28 2.40 -14.17
C TYR A 252 -17.46 3.88 -13.81
N LEU A 253 -16.35 4.60 -13.66
CA LEU A 253 -16.33 6.01 -13.32
C LEU A 253 -16.41 6.87 -14.58
N SER A 254 -17.29 7.86 -14.56
CA SER A 254 -17.30 8.92 -15.58
C SER A 254 -16.15 9.90 -15.31
N VAL A 255 -15.39 10.24 -16.35
CA VAL A 255 -14.30 11.20 -16.26
C VAL A 255 -14.84 12.61 -16.53
N SER A 256 -14.74 13.50 -15.54
CA SER A 256 -15.13 14.91 -15.69
C SER A 256 -14.03 15.70 -16.41
N SER A 257 -14.40 16.51 -17.41
CA SER A 257 -13.52 17.48 -18.09
C SER A 257 -13.72 18.91 -17.60
N LYS A 258 -14.54 19.13 -16.57
CA LYS A 258 -14.91 20.47 -16.07
C LYS A 258 -13.81 21.16 -15.26
N GLY A 259 -12.70 20.46 -14.97
CA GLY A 259 -11.65 20.93 -14.07
C GLY A 259 -12.04 20.78 -12.59
N VAL A 260 -11.18 21.30 -11.71
CA VAL A 260 -11.35 21.32 -10.25
C VAL A 260 -11.01 22.72 -9.74
N LYS A 261 -11.60 23.11 -8.62
CA LYS A 261 -11.30 24.37 -7.92
C LYS A 261 -10.99 24.11 -6.45
N GLU A 262 -10.37 25.11 -5.83
CA GLU A 262 -10.14 25.10 -4.38
C GLU A 262 -11.46 24.87 -3.63
N ASN A 263 -11.40 24.03 -2.59
CA ASN A 263 -12.54 23.62 -1.75
C ASN A 263 -13.59 22.72 -2.42
N ASP A 264 -13.33 22.19 -3.62
CA ASP A 264 -14.15 21.09 -4.14
C ASP A 264 -14.06 19.87 -3.22
N PHE A 265 -15.20 19.22 -2.98
CA PHE A 265 -15.22 17.95 -2.25
C PHE A 265 -14.44 16.89 -3.02
N THR A 266 -13.54 16.20 -2.33
CA THR A 266 -12.77 15.09 -2.91
C THR A 266 -12.90 13.85 -2.03
N MET A 267 -13.11 12.71 -2.67
CA MET A 267 -13.17 11.40 -2.02
C MET A 267 -12.28 10.44 -2.78
N ILE A 268 -11.38 9.78 -2.05
CA ILE A 268 -10.45 8.79 -2.60
C ILE A 268 -10.84 7.43 -2.04
N LEU A 269 -11.10 6.48 -2.93
CA LEU A 269 -11.28 5.07 -2.62
C LEU A 269 -10.06 4.31 -3.15
N GLY A 270 -9.55 3.37 -2.37
CA GLY A 270 -8.39 2.59 -2.75
C GLY A 270 -7.99 1.58 -1.70
N TYR A 271 -6.82 0.97 -1.92
CA TYR A 271 -6.29 -0.11 -1.11
C TYR A 271 -4.98 0.34 -0.44
N PRO A 272 -5.05 1.13 0.65
CA PRO A 272 -3.85 1.56 1.35
C PRO A 272 -3.15 0.34 1.97
N GLY A 273 -1.85 0.18 1.70
CA GLY A 273 -1.09 -1.00 2.12
C GLY A 273 -0.95 -1.15 3.63
N ARG A 274 -0.29 -0.20 4.30
CA ARG A 274 -0.08 -0.25 5.75
C ARG A 274 0.02 1.13 6.37
N THR A 275 -0.59 1.29 7.54
CA THR A 275 -0.37 2.44 8.42
C THR A 275 0.00 1.97 9.83
N ASN A 276 0.65 2.84 10.61
CA ASN A 276 0.98 2.55 12.01
C ASN A 276 0.45 3.67 12.92
N ARG A 277 -0.84 4.04 12.77
CA ARG A 277 -1.50 5.15 13.50
C ARG A 277 -1.40 5.03 15.03
N TYR A 278 -1.27 3.80 15.54
CA TYR A 278 -1.16 3.49 16.98
C TYR A 278 0.25 2.97 17.34
N MET A 279 1.30 3.40 16.64
CA MET A 279 2.68 3.14 17.06
C MET A 279 3.02 3.97 18.30
N SER A 280 3.91 3.44 19.14
CA SER A 280 4.44 4.16 20.31
C SER A 280 5.53 5.15 19.89
N SER A 281 5.81 6.13 20.76
CA SER A 281 6.98 7.01 20.66
C SER A 281 8.27 6.20 20.56
N PHE A 282 8.38 5.10 21.32
CA PHE A 282 9.51 4.17 21.28
C PHE A 282 9.72 3.52 19.90
N GLU A 283 8.64 3.10 19.25
CA GLU A 283 8.69 2.53 17.89
C GLU A 283 9.10 3.59 16.87
N LEU A 284 8.57 4.82 17.01
CA LEU A 284 8.92 5.92 16.12
C LEU A 284 10.36 6.38 16.31
N ARG A 285 10.88 6.42 17.54
CA ARG A 285 12.29 6.73 17.83
C ARG A 285 13.23 5.70 17.22
N GLU A 286 12.96 4.40 17.36
CA GLU A 286 13.75 3.36 16.67
C GLU A 286 13.76 3.57 15.15
N LYS A 287 12.60 3.91 14.57
CA LYS A 287 12.51 4.19 13.13
C LYS A 287 13.32 5.42 12.74
N PHE A 288 13.18 6.50 13.50
CA PHE A 288 13.80 7.80 13.26
C PHE A 288 15.33 7.76 13.42
N GLU A 289 15.82 7.15 14.51
CA GLU A 289 17.24 7.18 14.89
C GLU A 289 18.05 6.04 14.28
N ILE A 290 17.40 4.91 13.94
CA ILE A 290 18.09 3.68 13.50
C ILE A 290 17.67 3.28 12.09
N LEU A 291 16.40 2.94 11.88
CA LEU A 291 15.99 2.28 10.63
C LEU A 291 16.12 3.21 9.42
N ASN A 292 15.49 4.39 9.47
CA ASN A 292 15.46 5.31 8.34
C ASN A 292 16.86 5.83 7.97
N PRO A 293 17.75 6.20 8.91
CA PRO A 293 19.12 6.59 8.60
C PRO A 293 19.93 5.49 7.93
N VAL A 294 19.84 4.24 8.42
CA VAL A 294 20.54 3.09 7.83
C VAL A 294 20.04 2.82 6.42
N ILE A 295 18.71 2.76 6.23
CA ILE A 295 18.09 2.51 4.93
C ILE A 295 18.46 3.62 3.93
N SER A 296 18.28 4.88 4.31
CA SER A 296 18.56 6.01 3.43
C SER A 296 20.04 6.08 3.07
N GLY A 297 20.95 5.88 4.03
CA GLY A 297 22.40 5.96 3.80
C GLY A 297 22.90 4.84 2.88
N VAL A 298 22.63 3.58 3.22
CA VAL A 298 23.13 2.42 2.46
C VAL A 298 22.57 2.41 1.05
N ARG A 299 21.27 2.66 0.88
CA ARG A 299 20.65 2.67 -0.45
C ARG A 299 21.12 3.85 -1.29
N ARG A 300 21.37 5.03 -0.72
CA ARG A 300 21.92 6.18 -1.47
C ARG A 300 23.28 5.84 -2.08
N SER A 301 24.20 5.25 -1.30
CA SER A 301 25.50 4.82 -1.84
C SER A 301 25.36 3.80 -2.98
N LYS A 302 24.39 2.89 -2.87
CA LYS A 302 24.09 1.91 -3.94
C LYS A 302 23.54 2.59 -5.21
N LEU A 303 22.61 3.52 -5.05
CA LEU A 303 21.99 4.26 -6.15
C LEU A 303 23.03 5.12 -6.89
N GLU A 304 23.96 5.76 -6.19
CA GLU A 304 25.04 6.55 -6.81
C GLU A 304 25.93 5.70 -7.72
N VAL A 305 26.27 4.48 -7.29
CA VAL A 305 27.02 3.53 -8.12
C VAL A 305 26.22 3.14 -9.36
N TRP A 306 24.96 2.73 -9.19
CA TRP A 306 24.10 2.36 -10.32
C TRP A 306 23.93 3.52 -11.30
N LYS A 307 23.63 4.72 -10.79
CA LYS A 307 23.42 5.92 -11.60
C LYS A 307 24.62 6.22 -12.48
N LYS A 308 25.84 6.17 -11.93
CA LYS A 308 27.08 6.39 -12.71
C LYS A 308 27.15 5.51 -13.97
N TYR A 309 26.82 4.23 -13.86
CA TYR A 309 26.89 3.29 -14.98
C TYR A 309 25.65 3.38 -15.90
N MET A 310 24.47 3.65 -15.34
CA MET A 310 23.24 3.89 -16.10
C MET A 310 23.34 5.17 -16.94
N ASP A 311 24.01 6.21 -16.45
CA ASP A 311 24.21 7.46 -17.21
C ASP A 311 25.17 7.25 -18.40
N ALA A 312 26.12 6.31 -18.27
CA ALA A 312 27.12 6.01 -19.29
C ALA A 312 26.67 4.99 -20.37
N SER A 313 25.61 4.23 -20.14
CA SER A 313 25.14 3.20 -21.09
C SER A 313 23.62 3.09 -21.10
N GLN A 314 23.01 3.22 -22.29
CA GLN A 314 21.57 3.05 -22.48
C GLN A 314 21.11 1.61 -22.19
N GLU A 315 21.94 0.61 -22.54
CA GLU A 315 21.68 -0.78 -22.20
C GLU A 315 21.63 -0.97 -20.68
N LEU A 316 22.64 -0.46 -19.95
CA LEU A 316 22.67 -0.56 -18.49
C LEU A 316 21.54 0.24 -17.84
N ARG A 317 21.20 1.40 -18.40
CA ARG A 317 20.03 2.19 -17.98
C ARG A 317 18.78 1.33 -18.05
N LEU A 318 18.44 0.81 -19.22
CA LEU A 318 17.26 -0.04 -19.39
C LEU A 318 17.32 -1.24 -18.43
N LYS A 319 18.46 -1.94 -18.33
CA LYS A 319 18.60 -3.12 -17.47
C LYS A 319 18.38 -2.85 -15.98
N TYR A 320 18.76 -1.67 -15.49
CA TYR A 320 18.67 -1.31 -14.06
C TYR A 320 17.52 -0.35 -13.73
N SER A 321 16.79 0.20 -14.70
CA SER A 321 15.71 1.17 -14.50
C SER A 321 14.71 0.76 -13.42
N ASP A 322 14.12 -0.43 -13.51
CA ASP A 322 13.11 -0.91 -12.55
C ASP A 322 13.68 -1.06 -11.13
N LYS A 323 14.87 -1.66 -11.02
CA LYS A 323 15.57 -1.81 -9.73
C LYS A 323 15.91 -0.46 -9.12
N TYR A 324 16.43 0.45 -9.93
CA TYR A 324 16.78 1.80 -9.51
C TYR A 324 15.54 2.55 -9.03
N PHE A 325 14.44 2.49 -9.79
CA PHE A 325 13.16 3.11 -9.46
C PHE A 325 12.62 2.61 -8.11
N GLY A 326 12.57 1.28 -7.91
CA GLY A 326 12.07 0.71 -6.65
C GLY A 326 12.93 1.06 -5.43
N VAL A 327 14.27 1.06 -5.58
CA VAL A 327 15.20 1.39 -4.48
C VAL A 327 15.18 2.88 -4.15
N SER A 328 15.21 3.76 -5.16
CA SER A 328 15.18 5.22 -4.99
C SER A 328 13.91 5.69 -4.29
N ASN A 329 12.75 5.17 -4.69
CA ASN A 329 11.46 5.56 -4.12
C ASN A 329 11.42 5.46 -2.59
N TYR A 330 11.80 4.30 -2.04
CA TYR A 330 11.78 4.09 -0.59
C TYR A 330 12.96 4.79 0.12
N THR A 331 14.10 4.98 -0.57
CA THR A 331 15.24 5.74 -0.02
C THR A 331 14.82 7.17 0.29
N ASP A 332 14.15 7.83 -0.66
CA ASP A 332 13.65 9.18 -0.45
C ASP A 332 12.50 9.23 0.55
N TYR A 333 11.60 8.24 0.53
CA TYR A 333 10.55 8.13 1.54
C TYR A 333 11.14 8.11 2.96
N ALA A 334 12.15 7.27 3.24
CA ALA A 334 12.77 7.17 4.56
C ALA A 334 13.43 8.50 5.00
N LYS A 335 14.10 9.19 4.07
CA LYS A 335 14.67 10.52 4.29
C LYS A 335 13.59 11.56 4.63
N TRP A 336 12.56 11.66 3.79
CA TRP A 336 11.49 12.65 3.95
C TRP A 336 10.63 12.38 5.17
N GLU A 337 10.39 11.11 5.50
CA GLU A 337 9.67 10.75 6.71
C GLU A 337 10.40 11.25 7.95
N ASN A 338 11.72 11.08 8.05
CA ASN A 338 12.50 11.63 9.17
C ASN A 338 12.42 13.16 9.24
N LEU A 339 12.54 13.85 8.10
CA LEU A 339 12.39 15.31 8.06
C LEU A 339 11.00 15.76 8.53
N CYS A 340 9.94 15.02 8.20
CA CYS A 340 8.59 15.31 8.67
C CYS A 340 8.38 14.95 10.14
N ILE A 341 8.96 13.84 10.62
CA ILE A 341 8.90 13.45 12.04
C ILE A 341 9.48 14.57 12.92
N ASP A 342 10.64 15.10 12.52
CA ASP A 342 11.32 16.20 13.21
C ASP A 342 10.55 17.52 13.07
N ARG A 343 10.21 17.93 11.83
CA ARG A 343 9.52 19.20 11.55
C ARG A 343 8.17 19.35 12.27
N PHE A 344 7.45 18.26 12.46
CA PHE A 344 6.10 18.27 13.04
C PHE A 344 6.05 17.72 14.47
N ASP A 345 7.20 17.57 15.14
CA ASP A 345 7.31 17.10 16.52
C ASP A 345 6.50 15.81 16.77
N VAL A 346 6.51 14.88 15.80
CA VAL A 346 5.60 13.73 15.79
C VAL A 346 5.85 12.81 16.98
N ILE A 347 7.11 12.71 17.41
CA ILE A 347 7.48 11.94 18.60
C ILE A 347 6.84 12.56 19.86
N ASP A 348 6.90 13.88 20.03
CA ASP A 348 6.30 14.58 21.18
C ASP A 348 4.77 14.44 21.19
N VAL A 349 4.15 14.46 20.01
CA VAL A 349 2.71 14.17 19.87
C VAL A 349 2.38 12.76 20.38
N LEU A 350 3.21 11.75 20.08
CA LEU A 350 3.02 10.39 20.59
C LEU A 350 3.26 10.31 22.10
N GLU A 351 4.28 10.96 22.63
CA GLU A 351 4.56 10.98 24.07
C GLU A 351 3.42 11.67 24.85
N SER A 352 2.85 12.75 24.32
CA SER A 352 1.65 13.38 24.90
C SER A 352 0.45 12.43 24.91
N ARG A 353 0.27 11.61 23.87
CA ARG A 353 -0.78 10.57 23.83
C ARG A 353 -0.51 9.46 24.84
N GLU A 354 0.74 9.06 25.02
CA GLU A 354 1.16 8.05 25.99
C GLU A 354 0.97 8.56 27.43
N ALA A 355 1.24 9.83 27.71
CA ALA A 355 0.96 10.44 29.01
C ALA A 355 -0.55 10.43 29.32
N LYS A 356 -1.40 10.74 28.33
CA LYS A 356 -2.86 10.64 28.46
C LYS A 356 -3.31 9.19 28.69
N LEU A 357 -2.68 8.23 27.99
CA LEU A 357 -2.94 6.81 28.20
C LEU A 357 -2.55 6.37 29.61
N ALA A 358 -1.38 6.78 30.10
CA ALA A 358 -0.93 6.49 31.45
C ALA A 358 -1.92 7.04 32.50
N ALA A 359 -2.36 8.28 32.36
CA ALA A 359 -3.38 8.87 33.24
C ALA A 359 -4.71 8.10 33.18
N TRP A 360 -5.16 7.68 31.99
CA TRP A 360 -6.36 6.87 31.82
C TRP A 360 -6.26 5.48 32.47
N ILE A 361 -5.06 4.86 32.43
CA ILE A 361 -4.76 3.59 33.09
C ILE A 361 -4.81 3.78 34.60
N SER A 362 -4.08 4.77 35.14
CA SER A 362 -3.98 5.03 36.58
C SER A 362 -5.29 5.46 37.22
N ALA A 363 -6.24 5.97 36.45
CA ALA A 363 -7.55 6.39 36.96
C ALA A 363 -8.39 5.25 37.56
N LYS A 364 -8.09 3.98 37.26
CA LYS A 364 -8.89 2.84 37.76
C LYS A 364 -8.04 1.61 38.11
N PRO A 365 -8.25 0.97 39.28
CA PRO A 365 -7.48 -0.21 39.69
C PRO A 365 -7.51 -1.37 38.68
N GLU A 366 -8.66 -1.62 38.05
CA GLU A 366 -8.80 -2.70 37.06
C GLU A 366 -7.98 -2.45 35.78
N ARG A 367 -7.76 -1.19 35.41
CA ARG A 367 -6.92 -0.83 34.26
C ARG A 367 -5.45 -0.91 34.63
N VAL A 368 -5.08 -0.51 35.85
CA VAL A 368 -3.73 -0.70 36.37
C VAL A 368 -3.37 -2.18 36.37
N ALA A 369 -4.26 -3.04 36.90
CA ALA A 369 -4.06 -4.49 36.91
C ALA A 369 -3.88 -5.08 35.49
N LYS A 370 -4.60 -4.55 34.50
CA LYS A 370 -4.55 -5.06 33.12
C LYS A 370 -3.44 -4.47 32.25
N TYR A 371 -3.10 -3.19 32.43
CA TYR A 371 -2.28 -2.41 31.50
C TYR A 371 -1.11 -1.67 32.14
N GLY A 372 -0.97 -1.69 33.47
CA GLY A 372 -0.02 -0.82 34.21
C GLY A 372 1.44 -0.95 33.78
N SER A 373 1.84 -2.10 33.23
CA SER A 373 3.20 -2.36 32.76
C SER A 373 3.41 -2.13 31.26
N VAL A 374 2.37 -1.77 30.48
CA VAL A 374 2.46 -1.76 29.02
C VAL A 374 3.51 -0.77 28.51
N LEU A 375 3.52 0.46 29.04
CA LEU A 375 4.44 1.51 28.59
C LEU A 375 5.87 1.24 29.02
N SER A 376 6.08 0.76 30.26
CA SER A 376 7.41 0.40 30.75
C SER A 376 7.99 -0.80 29.99
N ASN A 377 7.16 -1.81 29.69
CA ASN A 377 7.59 -2.98 28.93
C ASN A 377 7.94 -2.61 27.49
N LEU A 378 7.16 -1.72 26.85
CA LEU A 378 7.48 -1.22 25.51
C LEU A 378 8.83 -0.50 25.52
N LYS A 379 9.03 0.45 26.45
CA LYS A 379 10.31 1.17 26.58
C LYS A 379 11.48 0.21 26.70
N THR A 380 11.43 -0.69 27.69
CA THR A 380 12.50 -1.69 27.93
C THR A 380 12.75 -2.55 26.70
N ALA A 381 11.70 -3.01 26.02
CA ALA A 381 11.84 -3.85 24.83
C ALA A 381 12.55 -3.12 23.67
N TYR A 382 12.25 -1.84 23.44
CA TYR A 382 12.93 -1.03 22.43
C TYR A 382 14.37 -0.70 22.82
N ASP A 383 14.62 -0.37 24.09
CA ASP A 383 15.98 -0.09 24.59
C ASP A 383 16.91 -1.31 24.42
N VAL A 384 16.44 -2.50 24.82
CA VAL A 384 17.24 -3.75 24.76
C VAL A 384 17.55 -4.15 23.31
N LYS A 385 16.65 -3.90 22.35
CA LYS A 385 16.81 -4.35 20.96
C LYS A 385 17.44 -3.32 20.04
N ALA A 386 17.72 -2.10 20.50
CA ALA A 386 18.18 -1.00 19.65
C ALA A 386 19.45 -1.35 18.87
N GLU A 387 20.51 -1.80 19.56
CA GLU A 387 21.78 -2.13 18.91
C GLU A 387 21.66 -3.32 17.95
N ILE A 388 20.95 -4.37 18.37
CA ILE A 388 20.67 -5.55 17.54
C ILE A 388 19.91 -5.14 16.28
N THR A 389 18.96 -4.23 16.40
CA THR A 389 18.17 -3.72 15.28
C THR A 389 19.06 -2.95 14.30
N ARG A 390 19.98 -2.11 14.79
CA ARG A 390 20.95 -1.41 13.94
C ARG A 390 21.84 -2.37 13.15
N ILE A 391 22.49 -3.30 13.84
CA ILE A 391 23.39 -4.29 13.20
C ILE A 391 22.63 -5.11 12.17
N ARG A 392 21.45 -5.60 12.54
CA ARG A 392 20.59 -6.39 11.65
C ARG A 392 20.18 -5.59 10.42
N GLU A 393 19.82 -4.32 10.55
CA GLU A 393 19.37 -3.53 9.41
C GLU A 393 20.53 -3.21 8.47
N TYR A 394 21.72 -2.91 8.99
CA TYR A 394 22.93 -2.81 8.15
C TYR A 394 23.19 -4.11 7.39
N PHE A 395 23.19 -5.26 8.07
CA PHE A 395 23.37 -6.56 7.42
C PHE A 395 22.32 -6.81 6.32
N ARG A 396 21.06 -6.47 6.58
CA ARG A 396 19.98 -6.65 5.61
C ARG A 396 20.15 -5.74 4.40
N GLU A 397 20.44 -4.46 4.60
CA GLU A 397 20.54 -3.49 3.50
C GLU A 397 21.86 -3.60 2.73
N SER A 398 22.97 -3.99 3.36
CA SER A 398 24.28 -4.09 2.72
C SER A 398 24.61 -5.49 2.18
N MET A 399 24.32 -6.56 2.92
CA MET A 399 24.70 -7.92 2.52
C MET A 399 23.54 -8.63 1.83
N VAL A 400 22.34 -8.64 2.43
CA VAL A 400 21.20 -9.40 1.88
C VAL A 400 20.60 -8.69 0.67
N ARG A 401 20.42 -7.36 0.74
CA ARG A 401 19.82 -6.53 -0.31
C ARG A 401 20.83 -5.66 -1.06
N GLY A 402 22.09 -5.62 -0.62
CA GLY A 402 23.11 -4.80 -1.26
C GLY A 402 23.58 -5.43 -2.56
N ALA A 403 24.58 -6.31 -2.48
CA ALA A 403 25.10 -7.01 -3.65
C ALA A 403 24.20 -8.21 -4.05
N GLU A 404 23.88 -8.31 -5.34
CA GLU A 404 22.87 -9.27 -5.83
C GLU A 404 23.30 -10.75 -5.70
N PHE A 405 24.61 -11.02 -5.59
CA PHE A 405 25.12 -12.39 -5.51
C PHE A 405 24.74 -13.11 -4.21
N VAL A 406 24.58 -12.41 -3.09
CA VAL A 406 24.16 -13.03 -1.82
C VAL A 406 22.73 -13.54 -1.94
N GLY A 407 21.83 -12.72 -2.50
CA GLY A 407 20.44 -13.12 -2.77
C GLY A 407 20.36 -14.25 -3.78
N LEU A 408 21.22 -14.27 -4.81
CA LEU A 408 21.32 -15.38 -5.75
C LEU A 408 21.75 -16.67 -5.05
N GLY A 409 22.79 -16.63 -4.21
CA GLY A 409 23.26 -17.76 -3.41
C GLY A 409 22.18 -18.33 -2.49
N GLN A 410 21.40 -17.47 -1.83
CA GLN A 410 20.30 -17.90 -0.98
C GLN A 410 19.19 -18.67 -1.73
N ARG A 411 18.96 -18.37 -3.02
CA ARG A 411 17.99 -19.13 -3.84
C ARG A 411 18.41 -20.59 -4.04
N PHE A 412 19.71 -20.88 -3.98
CA PHE A 412 20.22 -22.24 -4.04
C PHE A 412 20.06 -23.01 -2.73
N ASN A 413 19.85 -22.36 -1.58
CA ASN A 413 19.65 -23.08 -0.30
C ASN A 413 18.42 -24.00 -0.31
N GLY A 414 17.36 -23.59 -1.02
CA GLY A 414 16.16 -24.42 -1.21
C GLY A 414 16.47 -25.67 -2.05
N LEU A 415 17.27 -25.50 -3.10
CA LEU A 415 17.76 -26.60 -3.94
C LEU A 415 18.69 -27.51 -3.14
N ILE A 416 19.69 -26.97 -2.44
CA ILE A 416 20.59 -27.72 -1.54
C ILE A 416 19.77 -28.53 -0.54
N SER A 417 18.80 -27.91 0.13
CA SER A 417 17.94 -28.60 1.10
C SER A 417 17.11 -29.72 0.45
N ALA A 418 16.63 -29.52 -0.79
CA ALA A 418 15.89 -30.54 -1.53
C ALA A 418 16.80 -31.70 -1.96
N LEU A 419 17.99 -31.41 -2.45
CA LEU A 419 19.01 -32.39 -2.84
C LEU A 419 19.49 -33.19 -1.63
N SER A 420 19.76 -32.53 -0.49
CA SER A 420 20.12 -33.21 0.76
C SER A 420 19.00 -34.13 1.24
N ARG A 421 17.72 -33.71 1.15
CA ARG A 421 16.58 -34.59 1.45
C ARG A 421 16.47 -35.76 0.47
N ALA A 422 16.78 -35.53 -0.80
CA ALA A 422 16.75 -36.54 -1.86
C ALA A 422 18.02 -37.42 -1.90
N LYS A 423 19.04 -37.13 -1.08
CA LYS A 423 20.38 -37.78 -1.09
C LYS A 423 21.05 -37.78 -2.46
N ILE A 424 20.89 -36.68 -3.20
CA ILE A 424 21.54 -36.49 -4.51
C ILE A 424 22.76 -35.59 -4.27
N GLU A 425 23.96 -36.12 -4.51
CA GLU A 425 25.23 -35.42 -4.27
C GLU A 425 25.77 -34.73 -5.53
N GLU A 426 25.38 -35.16 -6.73
CA GLU A 426 25.86 -34.60 -8.01
C GLU A 426 24.73 -34.51 -9.06
N PHE A 427 24.79 -33.48 -9.90
CA PHE A 427 23.96 -33.36 -11.10
C PHE A 427 24.67 -34.07 -12.26
N THR A 428 24.16 -35.22 -12.68
CA THR A 428 24.57 -35.86 -13.95
C THR A 428 23.90 -35.22 -15.15
#